data_AF-A0A9D2IDL3-F1
#
_entry.id   AF-A0A9D2IDL3-F1
#
_cell.length_a   1.000
_cell.length_b   1.000
_cell.length_c   1.000
_cell.angle_alpha   90.00
_cell.angle_beta   90.00
_cell.angle_gamma   90.00
#
_symmetry.space_group_name_H-M   'P 1'
#
loop_
_entity.id
_entity.type
_entity.pdbx_description
1 polymer ?
#
loop_
_entity_poly.entity_id
_entity_poly.type
_entity_poly.pdbx_seq_one_letter_code
_entity_poly.pdbx_strand_id
1 'polypeptide(L)'
;MLILFALLIAAVSGIFFFSAKKIGVSLPVYLLAAEPAGGESEESVSAKGGAGIDYEDAGTNYTLYACYYGQEDAQTVLMRLRAAGENVVLLAKEGGTLYFRGRAERGAGKTVSELITAAYVCSEALYAVANRLEAGGIGQSAAKEGIREPLRVLSQVFEGAREAKLANKKKFRDFFTFDETLSAAAETALSGSVTAGAARRLQAMLCVYYLSAFEIFDK
;
A
#
# COMPACT_ATOMS: atom_id res chain seq x y z
N MET A 1 52.19 1.83 16.65
CA MET A 1 51.22 2.93 16.38
C MET A 1 50.47 2.75 15.05
N LEU A 2 51.14 2.45 13.93
CA LEU A 2 50.52 2.23 12.61
C LEU A 2 49.48 1.10 12.55
N ILE A 3 49.74 -0.04 13.21
CA ILE A 3 48.82 -1.20 13.23
C ILE A 3 47.50 -0.87 13.96
N LEU A 4 47.56 -0.07 15.02
CA LEU A 4 46.39 0.34 15.80
C LEU A 4 45.48 1.26 14.99
N PHE A 5 46.07 2.15 14.18
CA PHE A 5 45.34 3.07 13.28
C PHE A 5 44.66 2.32 12.12
N ALA A 6 45.33 1.32 11.54
CA ALA A 6 44.76 0.49 10.49
C ALA A 6 43.56 -0.35 10.97
N LEU A 7 43.64 -0.91 12.19
CA LEU A 7 42.53 -1.64 12.82
C LEU A 7 41.35 -0.72 13.16
N LEU A 8 41.60 0.50 13.62
CA LEU A 8 40.55 1.50 13.89
C LEU A 8 39.85 1.94 12.60
N ILE A 9 40.60 2.18 11.52
CA ILE A 9 40.02 2.52 10.21
C ILE A 9 39.20 1.32 9.67
N ALA A 10 39.70 0.09 9.78
CA ALA A 10 38.97 -1.12 9.37
C ALA A 10 37.72 -1.37 10.21
N ALA A 11 37.76 -1.10 11.52
CA ALA A 11 36.61 -1.22 12.42
C ALA A 11 35.56 -0.14 12.15
N VAL A 12 35.98 1.13 11.99
CA VAL A 12 35.06 2.24 11.68
C VAL A 12 34.44 2.08 10.29
N SER A 13 35.25 1.70 9.29
CA SER A 13 34.71 1.38 7.96
C SER A 13 33.81 0.15 7.99
N GLY A 14 34.16 -0.90 8.75
CA GLY A 14 33.28 -2.05 9.02
C GLY A 14 31.93 -1.64 9.60
N ILE A 15 31.91 -0.81 10.66
CA ILE A 15 30.66 -0.33 11.28
C ILE A 15 29.80 0.46 10.28
N PHE A 16 30.38 1.28 9.42
CA PHE A 16 29.66 1.97 8.34
C PHE A 16 29.21 1.04 7.20
N PHE A 17 29.85 -0.12 7.00
CA PHE A 17 29.40 -1.15 6.07
C PHE A 17 28.27 -2.03 6.65
N PHE A 18 28.21 -2.20 7.97
CA PHE A 18 27.20 -3.04 8.64
C PHE A 18 25.99 -2.26 9.19
N SER A 19 26.06 -0.93 9.28
CA SER A 19 24.95 -0.09 9.75
C SER A 19 23.87 0.11 8.67
N ALA A 20 22.68 -0.46 8.90
CA ALA A 20 21.49 -0.19 8.11
C ALA A 20 21.06 1.29 8.23
N LYS A 21 20.68 1.92 7.12
CA LYS A 21 19.89 3.17 7.17
C LYS A 21 18.47 2.78 7.57
N LYS A 22 17.92 3.48 8.56
CA LYS A 22 16.57 3.27 9.10
C LYS A 22 15.70 4.46 8.72
N ILE A 23 14.50 4.21 8.22
CA ILE A 23 13.51 5.26 7.95
C ILE A 23 12.18 4.80 8.54
N GLY A 24 11.63 5.58 9.47
CA GLY A 24 10.33 5.31 10.09
C GLY A 24 9.20 5.91 9.28
N VAL A 25 8.18 5.10 9.00
CA VAL A 25 6.91 5.52 8.37
C VAL A 25 5.78 4.81 9.12
N SER A 26 5.19 5.48 10.11
CA SER A 26 4.08 4.98 10.95
C SER A 26 2.78 5.64 10.51
N LEU A 27 2.12 5.08 9.51
CA LEU A 27 0.79 5.49 9.10
C LEU A 27 -0.17 4.31 9.34
N PRO A 28 -1.23 4.49 10.15
CA PRO A 28 -2.13 3.40 10.48
C PRO A 28 -3.09 3.12 9.33
N VAL A 29 -3.44 1.85 9.14
CA VAL A 29 -4.51 1.44 8.24
C VAL A 29 -5.32 0.32 8.88
N TYR A 30 -6.64 0.41 8.77
CA TYR A 30 -7.57 -0.58 9.29
C TYR A 30 -8.22 -1.29 8.10
N LEU A 31 -7.86 -2.56 7.89
CA LEU A 31 -8.38 -3.36 6.80
C LEU A 31 -9.65 -4.06 7.25
N LEU A 32 -10.76 -3.75 6.60
CA LEU A 32 -12.00 -4.49 6.78
C LEU A 32 -12.02 -5.65 5.79
N ALA A 33 -12.08 -6.87 6.32
CA ALA A 33 -11.92 -8.08 5.53
C ALA A 33 -12.97 -9.13 5.87
N ALA A 34 -13.27 -10.01 4.92
CA ALA A 34 -14.03 -11.21 5.17
C ALA A 34 -13.23 -12.15 6.07
N GLU A 35 -13.89 -12.79 7.03
CA GLU A 35 -13.25 -13.88 7.77
C GLU A 35 -12.99 -15.07 6.83
N PRO A 36 -11.81 -15.72 6.90
CA PRO A 36 -11.47 -16.84 6.02
C PRO A 36 -12.47 -18.00 6.10
N ALA A 37 -13.01 -18.24 7.30
CA ALA A 37 -14.03 -19.27 7.54
C ALA A 37 -15.36 -18.98 6.81
N GLY A 38 -15.61 -17.73 6.43
CA GLY A 38 -16.79 -17.31 5.66
C GLY A 38 -16.71 -17.68 4.18
N GLY A 39 -15.51 -17.99 3.65
CA GLY A 39 -15.32 -18.43 2.26
C GLY A 39 -15.73 -17.40 1.20
N GLU A 40 -15.79 -16.12 1.54
CA GLU A 40 -16.09 -15.04 0.59
C GLU A 40 -15.00 -14.96 -0.48
N SER A 41 -15.40 -14.94 -1.76
CA SER A 41 -14.47 -14.74 -2.88
C SER A 41 -14.30 -13.27 -3.24
N GLU A 42 -13.26 -12.95 -4.02
CA GLU A 42 -13.06 -11.61 -4.60
C GLU A 42 -14.31 -11.10 -5.33
N GLU A 43 -14.96 -11.96 -6.13
CA GLU A 43 -16.16 -11.61 -6.89
C GLU A 43 -17.36 -11.35 -5.97
N SER A 44 -17.52 -12.14 -4.91
CA SER A 44 -18.61 -11.96 -3.94
C SER A 44 -18.50 -10.63 -3.22
N VAL A 45 -17.31 -10.31 -2.69
CA VAL A 45 -17.03 -9.04 -2.01
C VAL A 45 -17.18 -7.85 -2.98
N SER A 46 -16.68 -7.98 -4.20
CA SER A 46 -16.83 -6.96 -5.25
C SER A 46 -18.29 -6.72 -5.61
N ALA A 47 -19.11 -7.77 -5.74
CA ALA A 47 -20.54 -7.67 -6.02
C ALA A 47 -21.32 -6.96 -4.90
N LYS A 48 -20.85 -7.06 -3.64
CA LYS A 48 -21.37 -6.31 -2.49
C LYS A 48 -20.87 -4.85 -2.43
N GLY A 49 -20.08 -4.41 -3.40
CA GLY A 49 -19.53 -3.06 -3.49
C GLY A 49 -18.21 -2.85 -2.73
N GLY A 50 -17.58 -3.93 -2.26
CA GLY A 50 -16.24 -3.91 -1.67
C GLY A 50 -15.12 -3.84 -2.71
N ALA A 51 -13.87 -3.88 -2.24
CA ALA A 51 -12.67 -3.89 -3.07
C ALA A 51 -12.48 -5.23 -3.80
N GLY A 52 -12.76 -6.34 -3.11
CA GLY A 52 -12.68 -7.69 -3.66
C GLY A 52 -11.25 -8.04 -4.08
N ILE A 53 -10.27 -7.83 -3.20
CA ILE A 53 -8.87 -8.24 -3.43
C ILE A 53 -8.40 -9.12 -2.29
N ASP A 54 -7.56 -10.09 -2.60
CA ASP A 54 -6.92 -10.92 -1.58
C ASP A 54 -5.78 -10.20 -0.85
N TYR A 55 -5.66 -10.51 0.44
CA TYR A 55 -4.62 -10.03 1.33
C TYR A 55 -4.20 -11.17 2.26
N GLU A 56 -2.92 -11.52 2.23
CA GLU A 56 -2.32 -12.49 3.15
C GLU A 56 -1.77 -11.78 4.38
N ASP A 57 -2.14 -12.25 5.57
CA ASP A 57 -1.59 -11.81 6.83
C ASP A 57 -1.25 -13.01 7.72
N ALA A 58 0.02 -13.13 8.09
CA ALA A 58 0.56 -14.21 8.91
C ALA A 58 0.13 -15.63 8.43
N GLY A 59 0.14 -15.86 7.12
CA GLY A 59 -0.24 -17.15 6.51
C GLY A 59 -1.74 -17.39 6.39
N THR A 60 -2.56 -16.38 6.68
CA THR A 60 -4.02 -16.44 6.52
C THR A 60 -4.44 -15.51 5.39
N ASN A 61 -5.23 -16.03 4.45
CA ASN A 61 -5.75 -15.25 3.32
C ASN A 61 -7.12 -14.66 3.65
N TYR A 62 -7.26 -13.37 3.42
CA TYR A 62 -8.48 -12.59 3.61
C TYR A 62 -8.88 -11.91 2.31
N THR A 63 -10.18 -11.76 2.07
CA THR A 63 -10.66 -10.92 0.96
C THR A 63 -11.11 -9.56 1.52
N LEU A 64 -10.53 -8.48 1.00
CA LEU A 64 -10.73 -7.13 1.52
C LEU A 64 -12.03 -6.49 1.00
N TYR A 65 -12.82 -5.93 1.92
CA TYR A 65 -13.95 -5.06 1.59
C TYR A 65 -13.49 -3.62 1.36
N ALA A 66 -12.69 -3.07 2.27
CA ALA A 66 -12.22 -1.70 2.19
C ALA A 66 -11.05 -1.46 3.16
N CYS A 67 -10.35 -0.35 2.95
CA CYS A 67 -9.35 0.16 3.87
C CYS A 67 -9.87 1.44 4.53
N TYR A 68 -9.55 1.65 5.81
CA TYR A 68 -9.92 2.83 6.57
C TYR A 68 -8.68 3.43 7.23
N TYR A 69 -8.67 4.75 7.40
CA TYR A 69 -7.55 5.50 7.98
C TYR A 69 -7.86 6.02 9.38
N GLY A 70 -9.15 6.05 9.76
CA GLY A 70 -9.63 6.28 11.11
C GLY A 70 -10.15 4.99 11.74
N GLN A 71 -9.75 4.72 12.98
CA GLN A 71 -10.20 3.54 13.73
C GLN A 71 -11.71 3.56 13.99
N GLU A 72 -12.25 4.72 14.35
CA GLU A 72 -13.66 4.91 14.69
C GLU A 72 -14.58 4.62 13.48
N ASP A 73 -14.22 5.15 12.31
CA ASP A 73 -14.92 4.88 11.05
C ASP A 73 -14.94 3.38 10.74
N ALA A 74 -13.78 2.73 10.87
CA ALA A 74 -13.62 1.31 10.60
C ALA A 74 -14.45 0.44 11.54
N GLN A 75 -14.45 0.78 12.84
CA GLN A 75 -15.25 0.08 13.85
C GLN A 75 -16.76 0.28 13.64
N THR A 76 -17.17 1.48 13.23
CA THR A 76 -18.57 1.77 12.93
C THR A 76 -19.09 0.89 11.80
N VAL A 77 -18.33 0.76 10.71
CA VAL A 77 -18.72 -0.09 9.58
C VAL A 77 -18.66 -1.57 9.95
N LEU A 78 -17.64 -2.01 10.70
CA LEU A 78 -17.54 -3.38 11.21
C LEU A 78 -18.80 -3.78 11.98
N MET A 79 -19.24 -2.95 12.93
CA MET A 79 -20.44 -3.21 13.72
C MET A 79 -21.69 -3.29 12.84
N ARG A 80 -21.82 -2.40 11.84
CA ARG A 80 -22.96 -2.41 10.92
C ARG A 80 -23.04 -3.70 10.11
N LEU A 81 -21.91 -4.16 9.57
CA LEU A 81 -21.86 -5.38 8.75
C LEU A 81 -22.10 -6.64 9.60
N ARG A 82 -21.54 -6.71 10.81
CA ARG A 82 -21.83 -7.80 11.75
C ARG A 82 -23.30 -7.84 12.16
N ALA A 83 -23.91 -6.68 12.40
CA ALA A 83 -25.34 -6.60 12.67
C ALA A 83 -26.20 -7.04 11.47
N ALA A 84 -25.68 -6.90 10.24
CA ALA A 84 -26.28 -7.42 9.02
C ALA A 84 -25.99 -8.93 8.78
N GLY A 85 -25.26 -9.59 9.68
CA GLY A 85 -24.94 -11.02 9.59
C GLY A 85 -23.70 -11.36 8.75
N GLU A 86 -22.91 -10.36 8.34
CA GLU A 86 -21.68 -10.60 7.57
C GLU A 86 -20.54 -11.06 8.49
N ASN A 87 -19.79 -12.07 8.04
CA ASN A 87 -18.61 -12.58 8.72
C ASN A 87 -17.38 -11.73 8.37
N VAL A 88 -17.21 -10.63 9.10
CA VAL A 88 -16.14 -9.65 8.86
C VAL A 88 -15.27 -9.42 10.09
N VAL A 89 -14.00 -9.13 9.80
CA VAL A 89 -12.95 -8.81 10.77
C VAL A 89 -12.29 -7.48 10.40
N LEU A 90 -11.77 -6.80 11.41
CA LEU A 90 -10.94 -5.62 11.23
C LEU A 90 -9.49 -5.94 11.61
N LEU A 91 -8.59 -5.82 10.64
CA LEU A 91 -7.16 -6.00 10.84
C LEU A 91 -6.53 -4.61 11.02
N ALA A 92 -6.14 -4.28 12.25
CA ALA A 92 -5.39 -3.07 12.52
C ALA A 92 -3.93 -3.26 12.09
N LYS A 93 -3.49 -2.46 11.12
CA LYS A 93 -2.14 -2.45 10.60
C LYS A 93 -1.53 -1.08 10.80
N GLU A 94 -0.23 -1.06 10.94
CA GLU A 94 0.56 0.15 10.99
C GLU A 94 1.81 -0.09 10.16
N GLY A 95 2.33 0.97 9.56
CA GLY A 95 3.69 0.93 9.06
C GLY A 95 4.72 0.72 10.18
N GLY A 96 5.99 0.91 9.85
CA GLY A 96 7.07 0.67 10.78
C GLY A 96 8.38 1.24 10.29
N THR A 97 9.46 0.53 10.57
CA THR A 97 10.80 0.95 10.19
C THR A 97 11.25 0.18 8.95
N LEU A 98 11.65 0.90 7.91
CA LEU A 98 12.31 0.32 6.74
C LEU A 98 13.82 0.23 6.99
N TYR A 99 14.41 -0.92 6.73
CA TYR A 99 15.85 -1.16 6.88
C TYR A 99 16.54 -1.30 5.52
N PHE A 100 17.54 -0.45 5.30
CA PHE A 100 18.34 -0.43 4.08
C PHE A 100 19.80 -0.77 4.41
N ARG A 101 20.24 -1.99 4.10
CA ARG A 101 21.54 -2.52 4.53
C ARG A 101 22.62 -2.32 3.47
N GLY A 102 22.28 -2.46 2.18
CA GLY A 102 23.23 -2.28 1.08
C GLY A 102 23.53 -0.82 0.74
N ARG A 103 24.72 -0.51 0.20
CA ARG A 103 25.06 0.85 -0.28
C ARG A 103 24.02 1.40 -1.26
N ALA A 104 23.60 0.59 -2.24
CA ALA A 104 22.55 0.96 -3.19
C ALA A 104 21.19 1.17 -2.50
N GLU A 105 20.83 0.34 -1.52
CA GLU A 105 19.58 0.47 -0.77
C GLU A 105 19.56 1.74 0.09
N ARG A 106 20.69 2.10 0.71
CA ARG A 106 20.79 3.33 1.50
C ARG A 106 20.59 4.58 0.65
N GLY A 107 21.07 4.55 -0.60
CA GLY A 107 20.78 5.58 -1.60
C GLY A 107 19.31 5.61 -2.00
N ALA A 108 18.69 4.43 -2.12
CA ALA A 108 17.28 4.24 -2.46
C ALA A 108 16.30 4.69 -1.37
N GLY A 109 16.73 4.67 -0.10
CA GLY A 109 15.76 4.68 1.00
C GLY A 109 14.83 5.88 1.02
N LYS A 110 15.32 7.07 0.62
CA LYS A 110 14.47 8.27 0.53
C LYS A 110 13.37 8.07 -0.52
N THR A 111 13.75 7.64 -1.72
CA THR A 111 12.82 7.37 -2.82
C THR A 111 11.79 6.31 -2.47
N VAL A 112 12.19 5.21 -1.81
CA VAL A 112 11.24 4.18 -1.34
C VAL A 112 10.28 4.75 -0.31
N SER A 113 10.77 5.52 0.66
CA SER A 113 9.89 6.14 1.67
C SER A 113 8.91 7.15 1.05
N GLU A 114 9.35 7.93 0.06
CA GLU A 114 8.49 8.86 -0.68
C GLU A 114 7.41 8.11 -1.47
N LEU A 115 7.79 7.02 -2.13
CA LEU A 115 6.87 6.20 -2.91
C LEU A 115 5.79 5.54 -2.04
N ILE A 116 6.14 4.94 -0.90
CA ILE A 116 5.14 4.31 -0.04
C ILE A 116 4.25 5.35 0.66
N THR A 117 4.79 6.53 0.97
CA THR A 117 4.00 7.64 1.51
C THR A 117 3.03 8.16 0.45
N ALA A 118 3.49 8.29 -0.79
CA ALA A 118 2.63 8.67 -1.91
C ALA A 118 1.53 7.62 -2.15
N ALA A 119 1.85 6.32 -2.08
CA ALA A 119 0.85 5.25 -2.19
C ALA A 119 -0.21 5.34 -1.08
N TYR A 120 0.19 5.57 0.17
CA TYR A 120 -0.73 5.79 1.28
C TYR A 120 -1.64 7.00 1.02
N VAL A 121 -1.08 8.17 0.70
CA VAL A 121 -1.87 9.40 0.47
C VAL A 121 -2.80 9.25 -0.74
N CYS A 122 -2.33 8.60 -1.81
CA CYS A 122 -3.17 8.32 -2.97
C CYS A 122 -4.30 7.35 -2.61
N SER A 123 -4.06 6.37 -1.74
CA SER A 123 -5.11 5.49 -1.23
C SER A 123 -6.17 6.26 -0.45
N GLU A 124 -5.79 7.22 0.41
CA GLU A 124 -6.74 8.09 1.12
C GLU A 124 -7.58 8.94 0.17
N ALA A 125 -6.98 9.45 -0.91
CA ALA A 125 -7.71 10.19 -1.93
C ALA A 125 -8.75 9.31 -2.64
N LEU A 126 -8.38 8.07 -2.99
CA LEU A 126 -9.29 7.10 -3.61
C LEU A 126 -10.43 6.67 -2.66
N TYR A 127 -10.17 6.57 -1.36
CA TYR A 127 -11.20 6.38 -0.34
C TYR A 127 -12.22 7.51 -0.33
N ALA A 128 -11.77 8.75 -0.38
CA ALA A 128 -12.66 9.91 -0.44
C ALA A 128 -13.52 9.88 -1.71
N VAL A 129 -12.96 9.48 -2.86
CA VAL A 129 -13.72 9.29 -4.10
C VAL A 129 -14.76 8.18 -3.96
N ALA A 130 -14.38 7.01 -3.42
CA ALA A 130 -15.28 5.88 -3.21
C ALA A 130 -16.48 6.26 -2.33
N ASN A 131 -16.25 6.93 -1.21
CA ASN A 131 -17.31 7.35 -0.29
C ASN A 131 -18.23 8.40 -0.93
N ARG A 132 -17.68 9.33 -1.70
CA ARG A 132 -18.47 10.32 -2.44
C ARG A 132 -19.31 9.69 -3.55
N LEU A 133 -18.80 8.66 -4.23
CA LEU A 133 -19.57 7.86 -5.20
C LEU A 133 -20.72 7.12 -4.52
N GLU A 134 -20.45 6.45 -3.41
CA GLU A 134 -21.48 5.70 -2.67
C GLU A 134 -22.58 6.60 -2.13
N ALA A 135 -22.24 7.81 -1.66
CA ALA A 135 -23.21 8.80 -1.23
C ALA A 135 -23.96 9.51 -2.39
N GLY A 136 -23.63 9.22 -3.65
CA GLY A 136 -24.15 9.94 -4.81
C GLY A 136 -23.73 11.41 -4.88
N GLY A 137 -22.68 11.78 -4.14
CA GLY A 137 -22.22 13.16 -3.96
C GLY A 137 -21.24 13.65 -5.03
N ILE A 138 -20.90 12.83 -6.03
CA ILE A 138 -20.10 13.25 -7.19
C ILE A 138 -20.62 12.69 -8.50
N GLY A 139 -20.48 13.49 -9.56
CA GLY A 139 -20.72 13.06 -10.94
C GLY A 139 -19.55 12.28 -11.52
N GLN A 140 -19.81 11.55 -12.61
CA GLN A 140 -18.83 10.66 -13.27
C GLN A 140 -17.55 11.37 -13.73
N SER A 141 -17.64 12.61 -14.22
CA SER A 141 -16.45 13.38 -14.63
C SER A 141 -15.51 13.65 -13.45
N ALA A 142 -16.06 14.12 -12.32
CA ALA A 142 -15.31 14.39 -11.11
C ALA A 142 -14.75 13.11 -10.47
N ALA A 143 -15.49 11.99 -10.54
CA ALA A 143 -15.02 10.70 -10.08
C ALA A 143 -13.81 10.20 -10.88
N LYS A 144 -13.87 10.30 -12.22
CA LYS A 144 -12.73 9.93 -13.08
C LYS A 144 -11.51 10.79 -12.80
N GLU A 145 -11.69 12.10 -12.61
CA GLU A 145 -10.58 13.00 -12.29
C GLU A 145 -9.99 12.70 -10.91
N GLY A 146 -10.84 12.48 -9.91
CA GLY A 146 -10.42 12.09 -8.56
C GLY A 146 -9.67 10.75 -8.50
N ILE A 147 -9.82 9.87 -9.49
CA ILE A 147 -8.98 8.68 -9.65
C ILE A 147 -7.69 8.99 -10.41
N ARG A 148 -7.78 9.76 -11.52
CA ARG A 148 -6.62 10.07 -12.36
C ARG A 148 -5.56 10.88 -11.65
N GLU A 149 -5.94 11.89 -10.86
CA GLU A 149 -4.98 12.78 -10.21
C GLU A 149 -4.06 12.04 -9.23
N PRO A 150 -4.56 11.24 -8.26
CA PRO A 150 -3.70 10.43 -7.39
C PRO A 150 -2.81 9.47 -8.17
N LEU A 151 -3.35 8.78 -9.18
CA LEU A 151 -2.58 7.82 -9.96
C LEU A 151 -1.50 8.50 -10.81
N ARG A 152 -1.76 9.70 -11.34
CA ARG A 152 -0.76 10.51 -12.05
C ARG A 152 0.38 10.92 -11.12
N VAL A 153 0.06 11.36 -9.90
CA VAL A 153 1.08 11.69 -8.88
C VAL A 153 1.92 10.46 -8.57
N LEU A 154 1.28 9.32 -8.33
CA LEU A 154 1.99 8.08 -8.01
C LEU A 154 2.88 7.60 -9.16
N SER A 155 2.40 7.66 -10.41
CA SER A 155 3.17 7.32 -11.61
C SER A 155 4.42 8.21 -11.74
N GLN A 156 4.32 9.50 -11.46
CA GLN A 156 5.49 10.40 -11.45
C GLN A 156 6.53 10.00 -10.40
N VAL A 157 6.10 9.56 -9.22
CA VAL A 157 7.01 9.07 -8.17
C VAL A 157 7.63 7.73 -8.58
N PHE A 158 6.88 6.84 -9.25
CA PHE A 158 7.39 5.59 -9.80
C PHE A 158 8.49 5.80 -10.85
N GLU A 159 8.27 6.72 -11.79
CA GLU A 159 9.26 7.03 -12.83
C GLU A 159 10.54 7.60 -12.23
N GLY A 160 10.44 8.55 -11.31
CA GLY A 160 11.61 9.06 -10.57
C GLY A 160 12.36 7.96 -9.81
N ALA A 161 11.65 6.94 -9.33
CA ALA A 161 12.25 5.79 -8.65
C ALA A 161 12.94 4.80 -9.60
N ARG A 162 12.42 4.61 -10.82
CA ARG A 162 13.03 3.78 -11.86
C ARG A 162 14.33 4.39 -12.37
N GLU A 163 14.35 5.70 -12.60
CA GLU A 163 15.55 6.44 -13.05
C GLU A 163 16.72 6.34 -12.06
N ALA A 164 16.43 6.18 -10.76
CA ALA A 164 17.44 5.93 -9.73
C ALA A 164 18.11 4.54 -9.80
N LYS A 165 17.85 3.74 -10.85
CA LYS A 165 18.39 2.39 -11.12
C LYS A 165 18.13 1.37 -10.01
N LEU A 166 17.07 1.58 -9.24
CA LEU A 166 16.66 0.68 -8.16
C LEU A 166 16.12 -0.64 -8.71
N ALA A 167 15.44 -0.62 -9.86
CA ALA A 167 14.78 -1.77 -10.49
C ALA A 167 15.71 -2.94 -10.88
N ASN A 168 17.03 -2.73 -10.95
CA ASN A 168 17.98 -3.78 -11.37
C ASN A 168 18.27 -4.83 -10.28
N LYS A 169 17.84 -4.59 -9.05
CA LYS A 169 17.94 -5.57 -7.95
C LYS A 169 16.60 -6.30 -7.80
N LYS A 170 16.63 -7.63 -7.68
CA LYS A 170 15.43 -8.49 -7.53
C LYS A 170 14.42 -7.94 -6.50
N LYS A 171 14.90 -7.61 -5.29
CA LYS A 171 14.09 -7.05 -4.19
C LYS A 171 13.30 -5.79 -4.59
N PHE A 172 13.87 -4.96 -5.46
CA PHE A 172 13.24 -3.72 -5.91
C PHE A 172 12.38 -3.93 -7.15
N ARG A 173 12.76 -4.84 -8.04
CA ARG A 173 11.96 -5.17 -9.23
C ARG A 173 10.56 -5.62 -8.83
N ASP A 174 10.45 -6.55 -7.89
CA ASP A 174 9.15 -7.07 -7.41
C ASP A 174 8.34 -5.96 -6.72
N PHE A 175 9.01 -4.97 -6.12
CA PHE A 175 8.39 -3.78 -5.54
C PHE A 175 7.94 -2.75 -6.59
N PHE A 176 8.46 -2.80 -7.82
CA PHE A 176 8.10 -1.88 -8.90
C PHE A 176 7.15 -2.49 -9.96
N THR A 177 6.93 -3.80 -9.95
CA THR A 177 5.93 -4.46 -10.83
C THR A 177 4.49 -4.12 -10.46
N PHE A 178 4.26 -3.60 -9.25
CA PHE A 178 2.96 -3.14 -8.79
C PHE A 178 2.38 -2.03 -9.70
N ASP A 179 3.22 -1.18 -10.27
CA ASP A 179 2.82 -0.07 -11.16
C ASP A 179 2.07 -0.57 -12.41
N GLU A 180 2.50 -1.68 -13.00
CA GLU A 180 1.84 -2.28 -14.17
C GLU A 180 0.45 -2.84 -13.80
N THR A 181 0.36 -3.52 -12.66
CA THR A 181 -0.89 -4.11 -12.17
C THR A 181 -1.90 -3.03 -11.81
N LEU A 182 -1.45 -1.97 -11.14
CA LEU A 182 -2.26 -0.81 -10.80
C LEU A 182 -2.76 -0.08 -12.05
N SER A 183 -1.89 0.12 -13.05
CA SER A 183 -2.23 0.80 -14.29
C SER A 183 -3.34 0.05 -15.05
N ALA A 184 -3.23 -1.27 -15.19
CA ALA A 184 -4.27 -2.10 -15.82
C ALA A 184 -5.62 -2.05 -15.08
N ALA A 185 -5.59 -2.09 -13.74
CA ALA A 185 -6.79 -1.94 -12.91
C ALA A 185 -7.42 -0.55 -13.08
N ALA A 186 -6.60 0.49 -13.17
CA ALA A 186 -7.06 1.87 -13.34
C ALA A 186 -7.69 2.09 -14.71
N GLU A 187 -7.09 1.57 -15.78
CA GLU A 187 -7.67 1.62 -17.13
C GLU A 187 -9.04 0.94 -17.15
N THR A 188 -9.15 -0.23 -16.53
CA THR A 188 -10.42 -0.95 -16.40
C THR A 188 -11.45 -0.08 -15.67
N ALA A 189 -11.10 0.49 -14.51
CA ALA A 189 -11.98 1.35 -13.73
C ALA A 189 -12.43 2.62 -14.48
N LEU A 190 -11.57 3.19 -15.33
CA LEU A 190 -11.82 4.45 -16.03
C LEU A 190 -12.51 4.28 -17.40
N SER A 191 -12.51 3.06 -17.96
CA SER A 191 -13.07 2.74 -19.28
C SER A 191 -14.60 2.97 -19.38
N GLY A 192 -15.32 2.80 -18.28
CA GLY A 192 -16.77 2.91 -18.20
C GLY A 192 -17.27 3.94 -17.19
N SER A 193 -18.41 3.65 -16.57
CA SER A 193 -18.89 4.38 -15.39
C SER A 193 -18.09 3.94 -14.16
N VAL A 194 -17.52 4.88 -13.45
CA VAL A 194 -16.76 4.62 -12.22
C VAL A 194 -17.75 4.27 -11.11
N THR A 195 -17.51 3.13 -10.46
CA THR A 195 -18.27 2.66 -9.29
C THR A 195 -17.45 2.88 -8.01
N ALA A 196 -18.12 2.95 -6.86
CA ALA A 196 -17.45 3.00 -5.57
C ALA A 196 -16.56 1.77 -5.34
N GLY A 197 -17.02 0.58 -5.76
CA GLY A 197 -16.24 -0.66 -5.71
C GLY A 197 -14.95 -0.59 -6.53
N ALA A 198 -14.98 -0.02 -7.74
CA ALA A 198 -13.78 0.17 -8.55
C ALA A 198 -12.76 1.11 -7.88
N ALA A 199 -13.24 2.20 -7.28
CA ALA A 199 -12.37 3.10 -6.50
C ALA A 199 -11.80 2.40 -5.24
N ARG A 200 -12.60 1.59 -4.54
CA ARG A 200 -12.16 0.77 -3.39
C ARG A 200 -11.13 -0.28 -3.79
N ARG A 201 -11.27 -0.91 -4.96
CA ARG A 201 -10.28 -1.86 -5.47
C ARG A 201 -8.92 -1.18 -5.64
N LEU A 202 -8.88 -0.04 -6.33
CA LEU A 202 -7.64 0.73 -6.50
C LEU A 202 -7.07 1.21 -5.16
N GLN A 203 -7.92 1.71 -4.27
CA GLN A 203 -7.54 2.08 -2.91
C GLN A 203 -6.85 0.90 -2.19
N ALA A 204 -7.50 -0.25 -2.16
CA ALA A 204 -7.03 -1.41 -1.42
C ALA A 204 -5.72 -1.95 -2.02
N MET A 205 -5.56 -1.92 -3.35
CA MET A 205 -4.29 -2.24 -3.99
C MET A 205 -3.15 -1.34 -3.49
N LEU A 206 -3.36 -0.01 -3.44
CA LEU A 206 -2.35 0.93 -2.93
C LEU A 206 -2.06 0.71 -1.44
N CYS A 207 -3.08 0.37 -0.65
CA CYS A 207 -2.91 0.07 0.76
C CYS A 207 -2.08 -1.21 0.97
N VAL A 208 -2.40 -2.28 0.27
CA VAL A 208 -1.63 -3.53 0.32
C VAL A 208 -0.19 -3.29 -0.12
N TYR A 209 0.01 -2.49 -1.17
CA TYR A 209 1.34 -2.07 -1.60
C TYR A 209 2.12 -1.33 -0.50
N TYR A 210 1.49 -0.35 0.16
CA TYR A 210 2.07 0.35 1.32
C TYR A 210 2.51 -0.63 2.43
N LEU A 211 1.65 -1.59 2.80
CA LEU A 211 1.94 -2.57 3.86
C LEU A 211 3.06 -3.55 3.45
N SER A 212 3.04 -4.03 2.20
CA SER A 212 4.05 -4.96 1.66
C SER A 212 5.47 -4.41 1.73
N ALA A 213 5.63 -3.08 1.70
CA ALA A 213 6.93 -2.45 1.81
C ALA A 213 7.63 -2.80 3.13
N PHE A 214 6.87 -2.87 4.22
CA PHE A 214 7.44 -3.22 5.52
C PHE A 214 7.84 -4.69 5.55
N GLU A 215 7.09 -5.60 4.93
CA GLU A 215 7.49 -7.01 4.83
C GLU A 215 8.76 -7.21 4.00
N ILE A 216 8.90 -6.43 2.92
CA ILE A 216 10.07 -6.45 2.05
C ILE A 216 11.29 -5.87 2.76
N PHE A 217 11.14 -4.73 3.46
CA PHE A 217 12.26 -3.94 4.00
C PHE A 217 12.51 -4.11 5.51
N ASP A 218 11.71 -4.89 6.25
CA ASP A 218 11.97 -5.22 7.66
C ASP A 218 13.09 -6.28 7.82
N LYS A 219 13.27 -7.13 6.80
CA LYS A 219 14.28 -8.21 6.77
C LYS A 219 15.66 -7.76 6.32
#